data_AF-A0A7V5P1C4-F1
#
_entry.id   AF-A0A7V5P1C4-F1
#
_cell.length_a   1.000
_cell.length_b   1.000
_cell.length_c   1.000
_cell.angle_alpha   90.00
_cell.angle_beta   90.00
_cell.angle_gamma   90.00
#
_symmetry.space_group_name_H-M   'P 1'
#
loop_
_entity.id
_entity.type
_entity.pdbx_description
1 polymer ?
#
loop_
_entity_poly.entity_id
_entity_poly.type
_entity_poly.pdbx_seq_one_letter_code
_entity_poly.pdbx_strand_id
1 'polypeptide(L)'
;MKKIKGLSLADKVALFFILVTFFSGMGIYFAVKQVREKELITNARRFSTFLETILATSERWHGLWVKRPEGLKVVSQVSGLSLETNDEVELFRLHDPEALKYLASQASAENFKLILDLHNPVLYREKWQFERHQFVYQRPLVVKKGCVSCHEAQKGAPPLRLGETIGAIKVFVHYQSLWSLLGESVSLGVATVFFLVTVVLYGLVRFELLSPLANLTQKVREMSLGNLDVDLGVRNLSEDQTKDEILKLAISIERLRKSQKTMEKMLDDDSLVL
;
A
#
# COMPACT_ATOMS: atom_id res chain seq x y z
N MET A 1 -16.75 -5.32 31.77
CA MET A 1 -17.27 -4.84 30.46
C MET A 1 -18.71 -4.38 30.66
N LYS A 2 -19.00 -3.09 30.52
CA LYS A 2 -20.39 -2.56 30.60
C LYS A 2 -21.20 -3.13 29.43
N LYS A 3 -22.27 -3.90 29.71
CA LYS A 3 -23.22 -4.34 28.68
C LYS A 3 -23.84 -3.08 28.08
N ILE A 4 -23.53 -2.80 26.81
CA ILE A 4 -24.21 -1.77 26.02
C ILE A 4 -25.66 -2.26 25.84
N LYS A 5 -26.53 -1.90 26.78
CA LYS A 5 -27.96 -2.19 26.73
C LYS A 5 -28.57 -1.20 25.74
N GLY A 6 -29.06 -1.67 24.60
CA GLY A 6 -29.85 -0.86 23.67
C GLY A 6 -29.61 -1.09 22.18
N LEU A 7 -28.49 -1.71 21.79
CA LEU A 7 -28.24 -1.98 20.36
C LEU A 7 -29.00 -3.22 19.89
N SER A 8 -29.82 -3.05 18.85
CA SER A 8 -30.49 -4.16 18.18
C SER A 8 -29.45 -5.10 17.53
N LEU A 9 -29.85 -6.34 17.23
CA LEU A 9 -28.98 -7.28 16.51
C LEU A 9 -28.50 -6.69 15.18
N ALA A 10 -29.36 -5.94 14.49
CA ALA A 10 -29.04 -5.25 13.25
C ALA A 10 -27.97 -4.17 13.42
N ASP A 11 -28.01 -3.42 14.53
CA ASP A 11 -27.00 -2.40 14.81
C ASP A 11 -25.62 -3.02 15.09
N LYS A 12 -25.59 -4.19 15.75
CA LYS A 12 -24.35 -4.92 16.01
C LYS A 12 -23.72 -5.44 14.72
N VAL A 13 -24.55 -5.97 13.81
CA VAL A 13 -24.08 -6.43 12.49
C VAL A 13 -23.60 -5.25 11.66
N ALA A 14 -24.33 -4.13 11.63
CA ALA A 14 -23.90 -2.91 10.95
C ALA A 14 -22.55 -2.43 11.48
N LEU A 15 -22.40 -2.38 12.81
CA LEU A 15 -21.16 -1.97 13.47
C LEU A 15 -20.00 -2.91 13.12
N PHE A 16 -20.25 -4.23 13.07
CA PHE A 16 -19.26 -5.20 12.62
C PHE A 16 -18.81 -4.94 11.18
N PHE A 17 -19.74 -4.71 10.24
CA PHE A 17 -19.40 -4.39 8.85
C PHE A 17 -18.61 -3.09 8.70
N ILE A 18 -18.99 -2.04 9.42
CA ILE A 18 -18.25 -0.77 9.46
C ILE A 18 -16.82 -1.01 9.95
N LEU A 19 -16.68 -1.79 11.02
CA LEU A 19 -15.38 -2.11 11.62
C LEU A 19 -14.51 -2.93 10.66
N VAL A 20 -15.06 -3.98 10.03
CA VAL A 20 -14.34 -4.79 9.03
C VAL A 20 -13.91 -3.93 7.85
N THR A 21 -14.78 -3.06 7.35
CA THR A 21 -14.48 -2.17 6.23
C THR A 21 -13.38 -1.18 6.59
N PHE A 22 -13.47 -0.57 7.78
CA PHE A 22 -12.47 0.36 8.29
C PHE A 22 -11.09 -0.32 8.42
N PHE A 23 -11.02 -1.49 9.07
CA PHE A 23 -9.76 -2.22 9.22
C PHE A 23 -9.21 -2.71 7.89
N SER A 24 -10.07 -3.13 6.95
CA SER A 24 -9.64 -3.54 5.61
C SER A 24 -9.06 -2.37 4.82
N GLY A 25 -9.74 -1.20 4.84
CA GLY A 25 -9.24 0.01 4.21
C GLY A 25 -7.91 0.48 4.81
N MET A 26 -7.79 0.40 6.14
CA MET A 26 -6.54 0.71 6.85
C MET A 26 -5.42 -0.28 6.49
N GLY A 27 -5.73 -1.58 6.37
CA GLY A 27 -4.79 -2.61 5.95
C GLY A 27 -4.26 -2.38 4.53
N ILE A 28 -5.15 -2.08 3.58
CA ILE A 28 -4.77 -1.74 2.20
C ILE A 28 -3.90 -0.48 2.19
N TYR A 29 -4.27 0.55 2.94
CA TYR A 29 -3.48 1.77 3.05
C TYR A 29 -2.04 1.49 3.51
N PHE A 30 -1.87 0.71 4.58
CA PHE A 30 -0.54 0.36 5.07
C PHE A 30 0.25 -0.51 4.08
N ALA A 31 -0.40 -1.46 3.41
CA ALA A 31 0.23 -2.30 2.40
C ALA A 31 0.73 -1.47 1.20
N VAL A 32 -0.12 -0.58 0.66
CA VAL A 32 0.25 0.32 -0.44
C VAL A 32 1.40 1.24 -0.04
N LYS A 33 1.34 1.82 1.17
CA LYS A 33 2.43 2.66 1.71
C LYS A 33 3.75 1.89 1.76
N GLN A 34 3.74 0.64 2.24
CA GLN A 34 4.93 -0.18 2.37
C GLN A 34 5.50 -0.61 1.01
N VAL A 35 4.65 -1.00 0.05
CA VAL A 35 5.08 -1.37 -1.31
C VAL A 35 5.72 -0.16 -1.99
N ARG A 36 5.10 1.01 -1.89
CA ARG A 36 5.63 2.24 -2.48
C ARG A 36 6.97 2.64 -1.89
N GLU A 37 7.13 2.57 -0.57
CA GLU A 37 8.40 2.84 0.09
C GLU A 37 9.51 1.92 -0.43
N LYS A 38 9.22 0.61 -0.54
CA LYS A 38 10.17 -0.37 -1.11
C LYS A 38 10.52 -0.05 -2.55
N GLU A 39 9.55 0.35 -3.37
CA GLU A 39 9.77 0.72 -4.76
C GLU A 39 10.65 1.97 -4.89
N LEU A 40 10.36 3.02 -4.11
CA LEU A 40 11.15 4.25 -4.09
C LEU A 40 12.61 3.99 -3.68
N ILE A 41 12.81 3.20 -2.62
CA ILE A 41 14.16 2.80 -2.18
C ILE A 41 14.86 1.99 -3.29
N THR A 42 14.16 1.05 -3.92
CA THR A 42 14.74 0.19 -4.97
C THR A 42 15.13 1.01 -6.20
N ASN A 43 14.28 1.92 -6.64
CA ASN A 43 14.54 2.79 -7.78
C ASN A 43 15.70 3.76 -7.49
N ALA A 44 15.72 4.38 -6.30
CA ALA A 44 16.83 5.25 -5.90
C ALA A 44 18.16 4.49 -5.79
N ARG A 45 18.14 3.23 -5.29
CA ARG A 45 19.32 2.37 -5.26
C ARG A 45 19.80 1.99 -6.66
N ARG A 46 18.90 1.62 -7.57
CA ARG A 46 19.26 1.34 -8.98
C ARG A 46 19.91 2.55 -9.63
N PHE A 47 19.31 3.72 -9.43
CA PHE A 47 19.79 4.97 -10.01
C PHE A 47 21.16 5.40 -9.47
N SER A 48 21.35 5.33 -8.15
CA SER A 48 22.67 5.59 -7.54
C SER A 48 23.74 4.59 -7.99
N THR A 49 23.37 3.31 -8.15
CA THR A 49 24.29 2.27 -8.67
C THR A 49 24.65 2.52 -10.13
N PHE A 50 23.69 2.95 -10.95
CA PHE A 50 23.92 3.35 -12.33
C PHE A 50 24.93 4.51 -12.41
N LEU A 51 24.79 5.53 -11.56
CA LEU A 51 25.76 6.64 -11.50
C LEU A 51 27.14 6.20 -11.04
N GLU A 52 27.24 5.35 -10.02
CA GLU A 52 28.53 4.79 -9.61
C GLU A 52 29.18 3.99 -10.74
N THR A 53 28.37 3.31 -11.57
CA THR A 53 28.85 2.54 -12.72
C THR A 53 29.36 3.47 -13.81
N ILE A 54 28.66 4.57 -14.09
CA ILE A 54 29.13 5.59 -15.03
C ILE A 54 30.44 6.20 -14.53
N LEU A 55 30.55 6.56 -13.25
CA LEU A 55 31.78 7.11 -12.68
C LEU A 55 32.95 6.13 -12.73
N ALA A 56 32.71 4.86 -12.41
CA ALA A 56 33.73 3.82 -12.53
C ALA A 56 34.12 3.57 -13.99
N THR A 57 33.20 3.76 -14.93
CA THR A 57 33.48 3.62 -16.36
C THR A 57 34.23 4.84 -16.88
N SER A 58 33.88 6.07 -16.46
CA SER A 58 34.58 7.29 -16.87
C SER A 58 36.04 7.27 -16.43
N GLU A 59 36.34 6.71 -15.25
CA GLU A 59 37.72 6.45 -14.82
C GLU A 59 38.52 5.66 -15.87
N ARG A 60 37.95 4.56 -16.37
CA ARG A 60 38.60 3.69 -17.37
C ARG A 60 38.81 4.39 -18.72
N TRP A 61 38.03 5.43 -19.01
CA TRP A 61 38.04 6.19 -20.27
C TRP A 61 38.70 7.57 -20.11
N HIS A 62 39.39 7.78 -18.99
CA HIS A 62 40.05 9.03 -18.61
C HIS A 62 39.12 10.26 -18.53
N GLY A 63 37.83 10.06 -18.31
CA GLY A 63 36.82 11.10 -18.11
C GLY A 63 35.53 10.90 -18.91
N LEU A 64 34.54 11.75 -18.67
CA LEU A 64 33.32 11.83 -19.48
C LEU A 64 33.53 12.83 -20.61
N TRP A 65 33.29 12.40 -21.84
CA TRP A 65 33.46 13.21 -23.05
C TRP A 65 32.10 13.63 -23.61
N VAL A 66 31.91 14.91 -23.89
CA VAL A 66 30.66 15.48 -24.42
C VAL A 66 30.92 16.35 -25.64
N LYS A 67 29.97 16.40 -26.58
CA LYS A 67 30.08 17.24 -27.79
C LYS A 67 29.87 18.74 -27.53
N ARG A 68 29.09 19.08 -26.50
CA ARG A 68 28.74 20.47 -26.15
C ARG A 68 28.79 20.63 -24.63
N PRO A 69 29.83 21.30 -24.08
CA PRO A 69 30.02 21.40 -22.65
C PRO A 69 29.21 22.54 -22.00
N GLU A 70 28.35 23.28 -22.72
CA GLU A 70 27.49 24.40 -22.26
C GLU A 70 27.68 24.86 -20.79
N GLY A 71 28.68 25.73 -20.55
CA GLY A 71 28.94 26.34 -19.25
C GLY A 71 29.68 25.47 -18.21
N LEU A 72 30.06 24.25 -18.58
CA LEU A 72 30.79 23.30 -17.74
C LEU A 72 32.31 23.47 -17.89
N LYS A 73 33.04 23.22 -16.79
CA LYS A 73 34.51 23.24 -16.81
C LYS A 73 35.06 22.04 -17.58
N VAL A 74 35.79 22.33 -18.66
CA VAL A 74 36.46 21.35 -19.50
C VAL A 74 37.90 21.15 -19.02
N VAL A 75 38.34 19.89 -18.95
CA VAL A 75 39.70 19.51 -18.57
C VAL A 75 40.57 19.23 -19.80
N SER A 76 39.98 18.77 -20.91
CA SER A 76 40.68 18.56 -22.18
C SER A 76 39.72 18.57 -23.36
N GLN A 77 40.21 18.87 -24.56
CA GLN A 77 39.46 18.86 -25.81
C GLN A 77 40.19 17.98 -26.83
N VAL A 78 39.44 17.21 -27.60
CA VAL A 78 39.93 16.41 -28.73
C VAL A 78 39.03 16.68 -29.93
N SER A 79 39.61 16.96 -31.09
CA SER A 79 38.87 17.07 -32.36
C SER A 79 39.19 15.89 -33.27
N GLY A 80 38.23 15.51 -34.10
CA GLY A 80 38.39 14.45 -35.10
C GLY A 80 37.25 14.45 -36.10
N LEU A 81 37.40 13.73 -37.20
CA LEU A 81 36.35 13.60 -38.22
C LEU A 81 35.38 12.47 -37.86
N SER A 82 34.08 12.76 -37.92
CA SER A 82 33.01 11.76 -37.83
C SER A 82 33.06 10.85 -39.05
N LEU A 83 33.23 9.54 -38.86
CA LEU A 83 33.23 8.57 -39.97
C LEU A 83 31.88 8.50 -40.71
N GLU A 84 30.78 8.86 -40.06
CA GLU A 84 29.44 8.80 -40.65
C GLU A 84 29.06 10.06 -41.41
N THR A 85 29.43 11.23 -40.90
CA THR A 85 29.00 12.53 -41.48
C THR A 85 30.14 13.27 -42.18
N ASN A 86 31.38 12.82 -42.00
CA ASN A 86 32.59 13.51 -42.44
C ASN A 86 32.74 14.94 -41.90
N ASP A 87 31.99 15.28 -40.84
CA ASP A 87 32.10 16.57 -40.15
C ASP A 87 33.16 16.51 -39.07
N GLU A 88 33.78 17.65 -38.78
CA GLU A 88 34.64 17.80 -37.61
C GLU A 88 33.79 17.78 -36.33
N VAL A 89 34.11 16.83 -35.44
CA VAL A 89 33.48 16.67 -34.14
C VAL A 89 34.50 16.99 -33.06
N GLU A 90 34.16 17.98 -32.24
CA GLU A 90 34.90 18.28 -31.03
C GLU A 90 34.28 17.55 -29.84
N LEU A 91 35.13 16.89 -29.05
CA LEU A 91 34.78 16.24 -27.80
C LEU A 91 35.51 16.91 -26.65
N PHE A 92 34.75 17.29 -25.64
CA PHE A 92 35.22 17.98 -24.46
C PHE A 92 35.14 17.05 -23.26
N ARG A 93 36.25 16.83 -22.58
CA ARG A 93 36.30 16.09 -21.31
C ARG A 93 35.83 16.98 -20.19
N LEU A 94 34.79 16.57 -19.48
CA LEU A 94 34.27 17.27 -18.32
C LEU A 94 35.06 16.94 -17.05
N HIS A 95 35.19 17.92 -16.17
CA HIS A 95 35.66 17.70 -14.79
C HIS A 95 34.62 16.87 -14.02
N ASP A 96 35.02 15.90 -13.18
CA ASP A 96 34.10 14.93 -12.56
C ASP A 96 32.84 15.52 -11.88
N PRO A 97 32.92 16.62 -11.11
CA PRO A 97 31.75 17.30 -10.56
C PRO A 97 30.80 17.86 -11.63
N GLU A 98 31.35 18.34 -12.75
CA GLU A 98 30.57 18.89 -13.87
C GLU A 98 29.98 17.77 -14.75
N ALA A 99 30.72 16.67 -14.93
CA ALA A 99 30.22 15.45 -15.56
C ALA A 99 28.98 14.93 -14.82
N LEU A 100 29.03 14.95 -13.49
CA LEU A 100 27.90 14.52 -12.67
C LEU A 100 26.73 15.49 -12.70
N LYS A 101 26.96 16.81 -12.74
CA LYS A 101 25.89 17.78 -12.97
C LYS A 101 25.22 17.59 -14.33
N TYR A 102 26.01 17.29 -15.36
CA TYR A 102 25.50 16.99 -16.69
C TYR A 102 24.69 15.70 -16.72
N LEU A 103 25.20 14.61 -16.13
CA LEU A 103 24.45 13.36 -16.03
C LEU A 103 23.18 13.54 -15.19
N ALA A 104 23.28 14.32 -14.12
CA ALA A 104 22.13 14.67 -13.30
C ALA A 104 21.09 15.45 -14.10
N SER A 105 21.48 16.41 -14.95
CA SER A 105 20.51 17.18 -15.76
C SER A 105 19.87 16.32 -16.85
N GLN A 106 20.65 15.46 -17.51
CA GLN A 106 20.12 14.52 -18.51
C GLN A 106 19.18 13.47 -17.91
N ALA A 107 19.48 13.04 -16.68
CA ALA A 107 18.69 12.02 -15.99
C ALA A 107 17.62 12.61 -15.04
N SER A 108 17.55 13.94 -14.91
CA SER A 108 16.48 14.63 -14.18
C SER A 108 15.22 14.57 -15.03
N ALA A 109 14.41 13.52 -14.82
CA ALA A 109 13.00 13.56 -15.17
C ALA A 109 12.27 14.53 -14.21
N GLU A 110 11.08 15.01 -14.58
CA GLU A 110 10.31 16.02 -13.82
C GLU A 110 10.20 15.74 -12.31
N ASN A 111 10.28 14.47 -11.91
CA ASN A 111 10.12 14.03 -10.52
C ASN A 111 11.44 13.64 -9.81
N PHE A 112 12.60 13.74 -10.44
CA PHE A 112 13.87 13.29 -9.87
C PHE A 112 14.91 14.40 -9.89
N LYS A 113 15.58 14.62 -8.75
CA LYS A 113 16.72 15.54 -8.63
C LYS A 113 17.88 14.82 -7.97
N LEU A 114 19.05 14.90 -8.59
CA LEU A 114 20.28 14.35 -8.04
C LEU A 114 21.18 15.47 -7.52
N ILE A 115 21.76 15.28 -6.34
CA ILE A 115 22.79 16.17 -5.79
C ILE A 115 23.91 15.31 -5.24
N LEU A 116 25.16 15.63 -5.59
CA LEU A 116 26.32 15.11 -4.86
C LEU A 116 26.69 16.10 -3.79
N ASP A 117 26.66 15.62 -2.55
CA ASP A 117 27.04 16.39 -1.41
C ASP A 117 28.40 15.91 -0.91
N LEU A 118 29.45 16.64 -1.30
CA LEU A 118 30.83 16.38 -0.89
C LEU A 118 31.18 17.06 0.45
N HIS A 119 30.26 17.83 1.04
CA HIS A 119 30.51 18.65 2.23
C HIS A 119 29.78 18.12 3.48
N ASN A 120 28.87 17.15 3.32
CA ASN A 120 28.12 16.55 4.43
C ASN A 120 28.95 15.52 5.22
N PRO A 121 28.63 15.29 6.51
CA PRO A 121 29.39 14.41 7.37
C PRO A 121 29.35 12.97 6.87
N VAL A 122 30.45 12.26 7.17
CA VAL A 122 30.73 10.87 6.83
C VAL A 122 29.51 9.99 7.04
N LEU A 123 28.83 9.65 5.94
CA LEU A 123 27.81 8.63 5.92
C LEU A 123 28.50 7.26 5.79
N TYR A 124 28.21 6.36 6.72
CA TYR A 124 28.74 4.99 6.67
C TYR A 124 27.77 4.01 6.01
N ARG A 125 26.50 4.38 5.91
CA ARG A 125 25.43 3.52 5.40
C ARG A 125 24.45 4.32 4.56
N GLU A 126 23.74 3.60 3.69
CA GLU A 126 22.59 4.16 3.01
C GLU A 126 21.57 4.64 4.03
N LYS A 127 21.03 5.84 3.80
CA LYS A 127 19.96 6.42 4.61
C LYS A 127 18.87 6.92 3.69
N TRP A 128 17.62 6.79 4.12
CA TRP A 128 16.51 7.41 3.42
C TRP A 128 15.54 8.02 4.43
N GLN A 129 14.82 9.04 3.99
CA GLN A 129 13.80 9.71 4.79
C GLN A 129 12.77 10.38 3.88
N PHE A 130 11.53 10.49 4.38
CA PHE A 130 10.48 11.28 3.75
C PHE A 130 10.50 12.68 4.35
N GLU A 131 10.78 13.68 3.53
CA GLU A 131 10.77 15.09 3.91
C GLU A 131 9.67 15.82 3.15
N ARG A 132 8.59 16.18 3.86
CA ARG A 132 7.43 16.94 3.34
C ARG A 132 6.74 16.34 2.11
N HIS A 133 7.33 16.52 0.93
CA HIS A 133 6.81 16.11 -0.40
C HIS A 133 7.90 15.44 -1.26
N GLN A 134 9.02 15.09 -0.64
CA GLN A 134 10.16 14.48 -1.31
C GLN A 134 10.61 13.25 -0.53
N PHE A 135 10.91 12.19 -1.26
CA PHE A 135 11.66 11.06 -0.75
C PHE A 135 13.14 11.36 -0.98
N VAL A 136 13.91 11.38 0.10
CA VAL A 136 15.34 11.65 0.07
C VAL A 136 16.08 10.36 0.35
N TYR A 137 16.83 9.88 -0.63
CA TYR A 137 17.72 8.74 -0.50
C TYR A 137 19.18 9.21 -0.55
N GLN A 138 20.01 8.72 0.35
CA GLN A 138 21.41 9.10 0.49
C GLN A 138 22.25 7.84 0.50
N ARG A 139 23.21 7.77 -0.43
CA ARG A 139 24.19 6.67 -0.50
C ARG A 139 25.60 7.25 -0.34
N PRO A 140 26.44 6.68 0.54
CA PRO A 140 27.79 7.19 0.73
C PRO A 140 28.62 7.03 -0.54
N LEU A 141 29.37 8.08 -0.88
CA LEU A 141 30.31 8.08 -1.98
C LEU A 141 31.69 7.68 -1.44
N VAL A 142 32.10 6.45 -1.75
CA VAL A 142 33.35 5.86 -1.27
C VAL A 142 34.44 6.00 -2.33
N VAL A 143 35.64 6.40 -1.89
CA VAL A 143 36.83 6.54 -2.73
C VAL A 143 37.25 5.17 -3.28
N LYS A 144 37.24 5.06 -4.61
CA LYS A 144 37.73 3.89 -5.37
C LYS A 144 39.15 4.16 -5.90
N LYS A 145 39.76 3.15 -6.52
CA LYS A 145 41.14 3.23 -7.05
C LYS A 145 41.35 4.41 -8.01
N GLY A 146 40.38 4.72 -8.87
CA GLY A 146 40.48 5.86 -9.80
C GLY A 146 40.56 7.21 -9.15
N CYS A 147 39.79 7.41 -8.08
CA CYS A 147 39.81 8.64 -7.33
C CYS A 147 41.23 8.92 -6.83
N VAL A 148 41.91 7.89 -6.29
CA VAL A 148 43.28 8.01 -5.79
C VAL A 148 44.26 8.41 -6.90
N SER A 149 44.06 7.96 -8.16
CA SER A 149 44.98 8.28 -9.26
C SER A 149 45.08 9.78 -9.57
N CYS A 150 44.00 10.54 -9.36
CA CYS A 150 43.96 12.00 -9.52
C CYS A 150 44.24 12.73 -8.19
N HIS A 151 43.87 12.11 -7.08
CA HIS A 151 44.00 12.64 -5.72
C HIS A 151 45.23 12.09 -4.96
N GLU A 152 46.28 11.71 -5.69
CA GLU A 152 47.58 11.43 -5.10
C GLU A 152 48.22 12.74 -4.61
N ALA A 153 48.87 12.70 -3.45
CA ALA A 153 49.42 13.86 -2.75
C ALA A 153 50.38 14.76 -3.59
N GLN A 154 50.83 14.27 -4.75
CA GLN A 154 51.78 14.96 -5.63
C GLN A 154 51.12 15.72 -6.80
N LYS A 155 49.78 15.64 -6.98
CA LYS A 155 49.08 16.23 -8.13
C LYS A 155 48.29 17.50 -7.83
N GLY A 156 48.48 18.12 -6.65
CA GLY A 156 47.82 19.36 -6.26
C GLY A 156 46.33 19.25 -5.92
N ALA A 157 45.74 18.06 -6.02
CA ALA A 157 44.41 17.75 -5.53
C ALA A 157 44.46 17.29 -4.06
N PRO A 158 43.39 17.50 -3.26
CA PRO A 158 43.37 17.05 -1.87
C PRO A 158 43.54 15.53 -1.80
N PRO A 159 44.40 15.01 -0.91
CA PRO A 159 44.72 13.59 -0.86
C PRO A 159 43.52 12.77 -0.39
N LEU A 160 43.18 11.71 -1.13
CA LEU A 160 42.08 10.80 -0.79
C LEU A 160 42.58 9.38 -0.52
N ARG A 161 42.03 8.70 0.49
CA ARG A 161 42.39 7.31 0.81
C ARG A 161 41.36 6.32 0.29
N LEU A 162 41.82 5.16 -0.18
CA LEU A 162 40.93 4.11 -0.65
C LEU A 162 39.99 3.66 0.48
N GLY A 163 38.67 3.62 0.20
CA GLY A 163 37.66 3.27 1.20
C GLY A 163 37.19 4.42 2.07
N GLU A 164 37.76 5.62 1.94
CA GLU A 164 37.27 6.83 2.61
C GLU A 164 35.93 7.28 2.02
N THR A 165 35.02 7.77 2.85
CA THR A 165 33.78 8.40 2.37
C THR A 165 34.02 9.89 2.16
N ILE A 166 33.90 10.36 0.92
CA ILE A 166 34.12 11.76 0.54
C ILE A 166 32.83 12.57 0.43
N GLY A 167 31.68 11.92 0.61
CA GLY A 167 30.38 12.58 0.52
C GLY A 167 29.24 11.59 0.37
N ALA A 168 28.13 12.05 -0.19
CA ALA A 168 26.99 11.22 -0.51
C ALA A 168 26.31 11.61 -1.82
N ILE A 169 25.83 10.59 -2.52
CA ILE A 169 24.88 10.73 -3.62
C ILE A 169 23.50 10.87 -2.99
N LYS A 170 22.90 12.06 -3.12
CA LYS A 170 21.53 12.35 -2.69
C LYS A 170 20.59 12.27 -3.90
N VAL A 171 19.62 11.37 -3.82
CA VAL A 171 18.53 11.23 -4.79
C VAL A 171 17.27 11.78 -4.13
N PHE A 172 16.73 12.85 -4.71
CA PHE A 172 15.45 13.44 -4.32
C PHE A 172 14.40 12.98 -5.33
N VAL A 173 13.37 12.31 -4.85
CA VAL A 173 12.20 11.94 -5.65
C VAL A 173 11.04 12.78 -5.18
N HIS A 174 10.60 13.72 -6.01
CA HIS A 174 9.36 14.45 -5.79
C HIS A 174 8.21 13.46 -5.89
N TYR A 175 7.51 13.27 -4.79
CA TYR A 175 6.41 12.33 -4.76
C TYR A 175 5.11 13.10 -4.87
N GLN A 176 4.28 12.73 -5.83
CA GLN A 176 2.88 13.11 -5.80
C GLN A 176 2.22 12.37 -4.63
N SER A 177 1.35 13.05 -3.88
CA SER A 177 0.75 12.49 -2.66
C SER A 177 0.18 11.09 -2.91
N LEU A 178 0.20 10.22 -1.89
CA LEU A 178 -0.46 8.91 -2.00
C LEU A 178 -1.91 9.06 -2.48
N TRP A 179 -2.58 10.13 -2.07
CA TRP A 179 -3.93 10.47 -2.49
C TRP A 179 -4.07 10.80 -3.97
N SER A 180 -3.07 11.41 -4.61
CA SER A 180 -3.10 11.61 -6.07
C SER A 180 -2.94 10.28 -6.81
N LEU A 181 -2.04 9.40 -6.38
CA LEU A 181 -1.88 8.08 -7.02
C LEU A 181 -3.06 7.15 -6.75
N LEU A 182 -3.55 7.10 -5.51
CA LEU A 182 -4.78 6.37 -5.17
C LEU A 182 -6.01 7.02 -5.80
N GLY A 183 -6.07 8.33 -5.96
CA GLY A 183 -7.17 9.02 -6.63
C GLY A 183 -7.20 8.74 -8.14
N GLU A 184 -6.04 8.54 -8.77
CA GLU A 184 -5.95 8.10 -10.16
C GLU A 184 -6.17 6.59 -10.32
N SER A 185 -5.70 5.77 -9.37
CA SER A 185 -5.78 4.30 -9.45
C SER A 185 -7.11 3.74 -8.95
N VAL A 186 -7.68 4.34 -7.92
CA VAL A 186 -9.04 4.06 -7.45
C VAL A 186 -9.94 4.98 -8.24
N SER A 187 -10.32 4.53 -9.43
CA SER A 187 -11.39 5.20 -10.15
C SER A 187 -12.57 5.37 -9.20
N LEU A 188 -13.23 6.52 -9.25
CA LEU A 188 -14.40 6.79 -8.41
C LEU A 188 -15.41 5.62 -8.48
N GLY A 189 -15.44 4.91 -9.61
CA GLY A 189 -16.17 3.66 -9.83
C GLY A 189 -15.81 2.50 -8.89
N VAL A 190 -14.54 2.25 -8.55
CA VAL A 190 -14.18 1.16 -7.62
C VAL A 190 -14.71 1.43 -6.22
N ALA A 191 -14.58 2.66 -5.73
CA ALA A 191 -15.13 3.06 -4.44
C ALA A 191 -16.67 2.97 -4.44
N THR A 192 -17.32 3.42 -5.52
CA THR A 192 -18.78 3.31 -5.68
C THR A 192 -19.24 1.85 -5.74
N VAL A 193 -18.55 0.99 -6.49
CA VAL A 193 -18.88 -0.45 -6.58
C VAL A 193 -18.71 -1.12 -5.22
N PHE A 194 -17.61 -0.85 -4.52
CA PHE A 194 -17.39 -1.41 -3.19
C PHE A 194 -18.48 -0.97 -2.20
N PHE A 195 -18.84 0.32 -2.21
CA PHE A 195 -19.94 0.84 -1.40
C PHE A 195 -21.27 0.17 -1.76
N LEU A 196 -21.58 0.03 -3.05
CA LEU A 196 -22.81 -0.59 -3.53
C LEU A 196 -22.89 -2.06 -3.12
N VAL A 197 -21.81 -2.83 -3.29
CA VAL A 197 -21.72 -4.23 -2.83
C VAL A 197 -21.92 -4.31 -1.32
N THR A 198 -21.32 -3.39 -0.55
CA THR A 198 -21.48 -3.36 0.91
C THR A 198 -22.93 -3.08 1.31
N VAL A 199 -23.60 -2.15 0.64
CA VAL A 199 -25.02 -1.83 0.89
C VAL A 199 -25.93 -3.01 0.52
N VAL A 200 -25.69 -3.66 -0.62
CA VAL A 200 -26.46 -4.84 -1.05
C VAL A 200 -26.29 -5.98 -0.06
N LEU A 201 -25.06 -6.26 0.37
CA LEU A 201 -24.76 -7.34 1.29
C LEU A 201 -25.33 -7.05 2.69
N TYR A 202 -25.28 -5.79 3.14
CA TYR A 202 -25.98 -5.36 4.36
C TYR A 202 -27.50 -5.58 4.26
N GLY A 203 -28.10 -5.21 3.12
CA GLY A 203 -29.51 -5.44 2.85
C GLY A 203 -29.87 -6.92 2.93
N LEU A 204 -29.12 -7.78 2.22
CA LEU A 204 -29.32 -9.23 2.24
C LEU A 204 -29.23 -9.80 3.66
N VAL A 205 -28.19 -9.46 4.43
CA VAL A 205 -28.07 -9.95 5.81
C VAL A 205 -29.23 -9.46 6.68
N ARG A 206 -29.64 -8.19 6.53
CA ARG A 206 -30.73 -7.62 7.33
C ARG A 206 -32.08 -8.27 7.04
N PHE A 207 -32.41 -8.44 5.77
CA PHE A 207 -33.72 -8.95 5.35
C PHE A 207 -33.80 -10.48 5.40
N GLU A 208 -32.74 -11.19 5.00
CA GLU A 208 -32.77 -12.65 4.90
C GLU A 208 -32.47 -13.34 6.23
N LEU A 209 -31.59 -12.78 7.05
CA LEU A 209 -31.15 -13.43 8.29
C LEU A 209 -31.76 -12.78 9.53
N LEU A 210 -31.60 -11.46 9.66
CA LEU A 210 -31.92 -10.80 10.93
C LEU A 210 -33.42 -10.65 11.15
N SER A 211 -34.18 -10.27 10.12
CA SER A 211 -35.62 -10.06 10.27
C SER A 211 -36.38 -11.37 10.56
N PRO A 212 -36.14 -12.49 9.85
CA PRO A 212 -36.81 -13.75 10.15
C PRO A 212 -36.44 -14.28 11.53
N LEU A 213 -35.16 -14.17 11.93
CA LEU A 213 -34.70 -14.59 13.25
C LEU A 213 -35.34 -13.76 14.37
N ALA A 214 -35.47 -12.45 14.19
CA ALA A 214 -36.12 -11.58 15.17
C ALA A 214 -37.61 -11.91 15.33
N ASN A 215 -38.32 -12.12 14.21
CA ASN A 215 -39.72 -12.55 14.22
C ASN A 215 -39.89 -13.91 14.89
N LEU A 216 -39.00 -14.87 14.59
CA LEU A 216 -39.01 -16.19 15.21
C LEU A 216 -38.81 -16.09 16.72
N THR A 217 -37.84 -15.28 17.16
CA THR A 217 -37.54 -15.06 18.57
C THR A 217 -38.72 -14.45 19.31
N GLN A 218 -39.41 -13.49 18.69
CA GLN A 218 -40.62 -12.91 19.27
C GLN A 218 -41.73 -13.95 19.43
N LYS A 219 -42.01 -14.74 18.39
CA LYS A 219 -43.04 -15.79 18.44
C LYS A 219 -42.74 -16.86 19.51
N VAL A 220 -41.48 -17.29 19.62
CA VAL A 220 -41.02 -18.21 20.69
C VAL A 220 -41.28 -17.61 22.07
N ARG A 221 -41.05 -16.31 22.22
CA ARG A 221 -41.32 -15.61 23.47
C ARG A 221 -42.81 -15.62 23.81
N GLU A 222 -43.69 -15.40 22.84
CA GLU A 222 -45.14 -15.48 23.03
C GLU A 222 -45.57 -16.90 23.44
N MET A 223 -45.02 -17.95 22.83
CA MET A 223 -45.25 -19.34 23.26
C MET A 223 -44.80 -19.58 24.70
N SER A 224 -43.64 -19.04 25.10
CA SER A 224 -43.14 -19.18 26.47
C SER A 224 -44.01 -18.47 27.52
N LEU A 225 -44.84 -17.53 27.09
CA LEU A 225 -45.81 -16.82 27.93
C LEU A 225 -47.19 -17.51 27.95
N GLY A 226 -47.31 -18.72 27.38
CA GLY A 226 -48.54 -19.52 27.35
C GLY A 226 -49.41 -19.27 26.11
N ASN A 227 -49.03 -18.37 25.20
CA ASN A 227 -49.74 -18.22 23.93
C ASN A 227 -49.28 -19.30 22.94
N LEU A 228 -49.87 -20.49 23.05
CA LEU A 228 -49.53 -21.60 22.17
C LEU A 228 -50.20 -21.54 20.79
N ASP A 229 -51.07 -20.58 20.50
CA ASP A 229 -51.76 -20.49 19.20
C ASP A 229 -51.00 -19.65 18.14
N VAL A 230 -49.79 -19.20 18.48
CA VAL A 230 -48.93 -18.43 17.56
C VAL A 230 -48.51 -19.28 16.35
N ASP A 231 -48.80 -18.78 15.15
CA ASP A 231 -48.38 -19.43 13.92
C ASP A 231 -46.96 -19.00 13.53
N LEU A 232 -46.04 -19.96 13.45
CA LEU A 232 -44.67 -19.74 12.99
C LEU A 232 -44.57 -19.57 11.47
N GLY A 233 -45.63 -19.86 10.70
CA GLY A 233 -45.64 -19.71 9.24
C GLY A 233 -44.96 -20.87 8.50
N VAL A 234 -44.76 -22.00 9.18
CA VAL A 234 -44.08 -23.20 8.65
C VAL A 234 -44.98 -24.43 8.62
N ARG A 235 -46.31 -24.23 8.68
CA ARG A 235 -47.28 -25.33 8.63
C ARG A 235 -47.16 -26.05 7.28
N ASN A 236 -46.97 -27.36 7.34
CA ASN A 236 -46.84 -28.29 6.20
C ASN A 236 -45.50 -28.24 5.45
N LEU A 237 -44.48 -27.56 5.99
CA LEU A 237 -43.13 -27.67 5.45
C LEU A 237 -42.39 -28.85 6.09
N SER A 238 -41.82 -29.69 5.25
CA SER A 238 -40.99 -30.81 5.67
C SER A 238 -39.52 -30.38 5.70
N GLU A 239 -38.79 -30.84 6.72
CA GLU A 239 -37.43 -30.37 7.03
C GLU A 239 -36.42 -30.82 5.96
N ASP A 240 -36.69 -31.96 5.32
CA ASP A 240 -35.95 -32.56 4.21
C ASP A 240 -36.11 -31.78 2.90
N GLN A 241 -37.24 -31.10 2.70
CA GLN A 241 -37.48 -30.27 1.51
C GLN A 241 -36.92 -28.85 1.65
N THR A 242 -36.43 -28.48 2.84
CA THR A 242 -36.03 -27.12 3.16
C THR A 242 -34.52 -27.00 3.17
N LYS A 243 -33.94 -26.08 2.37
CA LYS A 243 -32.48 -25.83 2.38
C LYS A 243 -32.04 -24.74 3.36
N ASP A 244 -32.93 -23.82 3.71
CA ASP A 244 -32.66 -22.69 4.60
C ASP A 244 -32.59 -23.13 6.08
N GLU A 245 -31.50 -22.80 6.74
CA GLU A 245 -31.24 -23.12 8.15
C GLU A 245 -32.21 -22.40 9.11
N ILE A 246 -32.63 -21.17 8.80
CA ILE A 246 -33.57 -20.42 9.63
C ILE A 246 -34.95 -21.07 9.55
N LEU A 247 -35.34 -21.56 8.38
CA LEU A 247 -36.61 -22.25 8.20
C LEU A 247 -36.60 -23.64 8.87
N LYS A 248 -35.48 -24.37 8.84
CA LYS A 248 -35.31 -25.61 9.63
C LYS A 248 -35.44 -25.36 11.13
N LEU A 249 -34.86 -24.27 11.62
CA LEU A 249 -35.01 -23.84 13.00
C LEU A 249 -36.49 -23.56 13.32
N ALA A 250 -37.20 -22.85 12.44
CA ALA A 250 -38.62 -22.58 12.61
C ALA A 250 -39.47 -23.85 12.67
N ILE A 251 -39.21 -24.84 11.80
CA ILE A 251 -39.89 -26.15 11.81
C ILE A 251 -39.64 -26.89 13.12
N SER A 252 -38.39 -26.87 13.61
CA SER A 252 -38.02 -27.51 14.87
C SER A 252 -38.77 -26.89 16.06
N ILE A 253 -38.90 -25.57 16.09
CA ILE A 253 -39.64 -24.85 17.12
C ILE A 253 -41.15 -25.14 17.02
N GLU A 254 -41.71 -25.24 15.81
CA GLU A 254 -43.12 -25.61 15.62
C GLU A 254 -43.44 -27.01 16.17
N ARG A 255 -42.52 -27.97 16.02
CA ARG A 255 -42.66 -29.30 16.65
C ARG A 255 -42.66 -29.21 18.18
N LEU A 256 -41.77 -28.40 18.76
CA LEU A 256 -41.74 -28.16 20.20
C LEU A 256 -43.04 -27.53 20.70
N ARG A 257 -43.57 -26.52 19.99
CA ARG A 257 -44.86 -25.89 20.31
C ARG A 257 -46.01 -26.90 20.37
N LYS A 258 -46.12 -27.77 19.35
CA LYS A 258 -47.15 -28.82 19.32
C LYS A 258 -47.02 -29.79 20.49
N SER A 259 -45.77 -30.20 20.80
CA SER A 259 -45.51 -31.07 21.95
C SER A 259 -45.95 -30.44 23.27
N GLN A 260 -45.66 -29.14 23.48
CA GLN A 260 -46.10 -28.41 24.67
C GLN A 260 -47.63 -28.32 24.74
N LYS A 261 -48.30 -28.02 23.61
CA LYS A 261 -49.77 -27.95 23.55
C LYS A 261 -50.44 -29.28 23.88
N THR A 262 -49.88 -30.40 23.42
CA THR A 262 -50.39 -31.73 23.77
C THR A 262 -50.20 -32.03 25.26
N MET A 263 -49.05 -31.65 25.83
CA MET A 263 -48.76 -31.86 27.25
C MET A 263 -49.66 -31.02 28.16
N GLU A 264 -49.90 -29.75 27.82
CA GLU A 264 -50.84 -28.88 28.55
C GLU A 264 -52.25 -29.45 28.53
N LYS A 265 -52.71 -29.92 27.37
CA LYS A 265 -54.03 -30.56 27.25
C LYS A 265 -54.15 -31.83 28.12
N MET A 266 -53.11 -32.66 28.16
CA MET A 266 -53.11 -33.86 29.01
C MET A 266 -53.19 -33.51 30.50
N LEU A 267 -52.48 -32.47 30.94
CA LEU A 267 -52.52 -31.99 32.32
C LEU A 267 -53.89 -31.41 32.69
N ASP A 268 -54.53 -30.67 31.78
CA ASP A 268 -55.88 -30.13 31.99
C ASP A 268 -56.92 -31.26 32.07
N ASP A 269 -56.86 -32.25 31.17
CA ASP A 269 -57.76 -33.40 31.17
C ASP A 269 -57.62 -34.24 32.46
N ASP A 270 -56.40 -34.44 32.98
CA ASP A 270 -56.17 -35.15 34.26
C ASP A 270 -56.66 -34.33 35.48
N SER A 271 -56.60 -33.00 35.41
CA SER A 271 -57.09 -32.12 36.48
C SER A 271 -58.62 -32.12 36.63
N LEU A 272 -59.34 -32.50 35.57
CA LEU A 272 -60.81 -32.61 35.55
C LEU A 272 -61.32 -33.96 36.06
N VAL A 273 -60.42 -34.93 36.31
CA VAL A 273 -60.76 -36.29 36.79
C VAL A 273 -60.61 -36.41 38.32
N LEU A 274 -60.13 -35.37 39.00
CA LEU A 274 -60.05 -35.25 40.47
C LEU A 274 -61.18 -34.39 41.02
#